data_AF-A0A431U0K4-F1
#
_entry.id   AF-A0A431U0K4-F1
#
_cell.length_a   1.000
_cell.length_b   1.000
_cell.length_c   1.000
_cell.angle_alpha   90.00
_cell.angle_beta   90.00
_cell.angle_gamma   90.00
#
_symmetry.space_group_name_H-M   'P 1'
#
loop_
_entity.id
_entity.type
_entity.pdbx_description
1 polymer ?
#
loop_
_entity_poly.entity_id
_entity_poly.type
_entity_poly.pdbx_seq_one_letter_code
_entity_poly.pdbx_strand_id
1 'polypeptide(L)'
;MYTSFFSALLTAAALLRADQPACQARLELQRHGDNLTVTGHCRNAAAGAARWAYELRTEKQGRSGSASNAQSGRFVAEPGQDVVLSRTTLNLGPHDACRVRLRVLDERGTLLAADSLLLPAAP
;
A
#
# COMPACT_ATOMS: atom_id res chain seq x y z
N MET A 1 -46.43 30.01 -32.47
CA MET A 1 -45.16 29.69 -33.15
C MET A 1 -44.16 29.32 -32.04
N TYR A 2 -43.80 28.03 -32.00
CA TYR A 2 -42.83 27.31 -31.16
C TYR A 2 -42.84 27.42 -29.62
N THR A 3 -43.47 26.44 -29.01
CA THR A 3 -43.09 25.81 -27.73
C THR A 3 -41.73 25.11 -27.88
N SER A 4 -40.78 25.40 -26.99
CA SER A 4 -39.57 24.57 -26.81
C SER A 4 -39.35 24.29 -25.33
N PHE A 5 -39.78 23.11 -24.91
CA PHE A 5 -39.32 22.45 -23.69
C PHE A 5 -37.94 21.86 -23.98
N PHE A 6 -36.90 22.33 -23.28
CA PHE A 6 -35.58 21.70 -23.31
C PHE A 6 -35.41 20.87 -22.05
N SER A 7 -35.88 19.61 -22.10
CA SER A 7 -35.62 18.63 -21.04
C SER A 7 -34.18 18.17 -21.14
N ALA A 8 -33.31 18.65 -20.23
CA ALA A 8 -31.99 18.06 -20.02
C ALA A 8 -32.14 16.82 -19.13
N LEU A 9 -31.98 15.64 -19.72
CA LEU A 9 -31.77 14.39 -18.98
C LEU A 9 -30.46 14.51 -18.19
N LEU A 10 -30.55 14.55 -16.86
CA LEU A 10 -29.40 14.33 -15.97
C LEU A 10 -29.12 12.83 -15.91
N THR A 11 -28.14 12.36 -16.67
CA THR A 11 -27.61 11.00 -16.54
C THR A 11 -26.87 10.90 -15.21
N ALA A 12 -27.52 10.38 -14.17
CA ALA A 12 -26.84 9.99 -12.95
C ALA A 12 -25.94 8.79 -13.26
N ALA A 13 -24.65 9.06 -13.53
CA ALA A 13 -23.63 8.02 -13.55
C ALA A 13 -23.51 7.46 -12.14
N ALA A 14 -24.23 6.39 -11.85
CA ALA A 14 -23.94 5.54 -10.71
C ALA A 14 -22.56 4.91 -10.96
N LEU A 15 -21.53 5.57 -10.45
CA LEU A 15 -20.17 5.04 -10.46
C LEU A 15 -20.24 3.67 -9.78
N LEU A 16 -19.94 2.61 -10.55
CA LEU A 16 -19.68 1.30 -10.00
C LEU A 16 -18.65 1.47 -8.89
N ARG A 17 -19.07 1.32 -7.63
CA ARG A 17 -18.14 1.18 -6.50
C ARG A 17 -17.62 -0.25 -6.58
N ALA A 18 -16.82 -0.52 -7.62
CA ALA A 18 -16.11 -1.77 -7.79
C ALA A 18 -15.24 -1.96 -6.55
N ASP A 19 -15.52 -3.05 -5.82
CA ASP A 19 -14.76 -3.65 -4.71
C ASP A 19 -13.47 -2.91 -4.35
N GLN A 20 -13.61 -1.71 -3.78
CA GLN A 20 -12.47 -0.90 -3.38
C GLN A 20 -11.94 -1.56 -2.11
N PRO A 21 -10.64 -1.92 -2.06
CA PRO A 21 -10.10 -2.55 -0.88
C PRO A 21 -10.32 -1.62 0.31
N ALA A 22 -10.78 -2.19 1.43
CA ALA A 22 -11.14 -1.41 2.61
C ALA A 22 -9.95 -0.56 3.13
N CYS A 23 -8.73 -1.02 2.86
CA CYS A 23 -7.48 -0.29 3.04
C CYS A 23 -6.83 -0.01 1.68
N GLN A 24 -6.25 1.18 1.51
CA GLN A 24 -5.30 1.47 0.43
C GLN A 24 -3.88 1.33 0.98
N ALA A 25 -3.25 0.17 0.73
CA ALA A 25 -1.87 -0.09 1.14
C ALA A 25 -0.88 0.58 0.18
N ARG A 26 0.17 1.20 0.71
CA ARG A 26 1.22 1.85 -0.09
C ARG A 26 2.59 1.72 0.56
N LEU A 27 3.60 1.47 -0.25
CA LEU A 27 5.01 1.57 0.12
C LEU A 27 5.56 2.93 -0.30
N GLU A 28 6.24 3.58 0.62
CA GLU A 28 7.03 4.79 0.36
C GLU A 28 8.50 4.48 0.53
N LEU A 29 9.31 4.92 -0.44
CA LEU A 29 10.76 4.72 -0.47
C LEU A 29 11.47 6.06 -0.38
N GLN A 30 12.42 6.15 0.54
CA GLN A 30 13.32 7.31 0.68
C GLN A 30 14.76 6.81 0.67
N ARG A 31 15.57 7.29 -0.27
CA ARG A 31 16.98 6.89 -0.42
C ARG A 31 17.91 8.02 -0.02
N HIS A 32 18.93 7.68 0.77
CA HIS A 32 20.03 8.57 1.10
C HIS A 32 21.35 7.78 1.07
N GLY A 33 22.10 7.91 -0.03
CA GLY A 33 23.23 7.04 -0.35
C GLY A 33 22.78 5.57 -0.51
N ASP A 34 23.50 4.66 0.16
CA ASP A 34 23.16 3.23 0.18
C ASP A 34 22.04 2.89 1.17
N ASN A 35 21.61 3.83 2.01
CA ASN A 35 20.52 3.58 2.93
C ASN A 35 19.18 3.83 2.24
N LEU A 36 18.34 2.81 2.21
CA LEU A 36 16.96 2.88 1.75
C LEU A 36 16.03 2.72 2.95
N THR A 37 15.24 3.75 3.24
CA THR A 37 14.14 3.69 4.19
C THR A 37 12.87 3.32 3.46
N VAL A 38 12.23 2.25 3.91
CA VAL A 38 10.93 1.75 3.46
C VAL A 38 9.91 2.07 4.54
N THR A 39 8.84 2.77 4.16
CA THR A 39 7.71 3.06 5.04
C THR A 39 6.45 2.43 4.46
N GLY A 40 5.78 1.59 5.24
CA GLY A 40 4.50 0.99 4.85
C GLY A 40 3.34 1.83 5.39
N HIS A 41 2.36 2.12 4.54
CA HIS A 41 1.19 2.92 4.85
C HIS A 41 -0.10 2.14 4.59
N CYS A 42 -1.15 2.47 5.34
CA CYS A 42 -2.52 2.11 4.99
C CYS A 42 -3.43 3.32 5.20
N ARG A 43 -4.19 3.67 4.16
CA ARG A 43 -5.32 4.61 4.29
C ARG A 43 -6.63 3.85 4.39
N ASN A 44 -7.42 4.08 5.43
CA ASN A 44 -8.75 3.50 5.55
C ASN A 44 -9.71 4.16 4.53
N ALA A 45 -10.18 3.36 3.57
CA ALA A 45 -11.13 3.76 2.54
C ALA A 45 -12.57 3.26 2.83
N ALA A 46 -12.76 2.52 3.94
CA ALA A 46 -14.07 2.11 4.42
C ALA A 46 -14.84 3.27 5.06
N ALA A 47 -16.15 3.09 5.21
CA ALA A 47 -17.03 4.09 5.81
C ALA A 47 -16.95 4.14 7.35
N GLY A 48 -16.30 3.16 7.98
CA GLY A 48 -16.21 3.01 9.43
C GLY A 48 -14.79 2.75 9.92
N ALA A 49 -14.58 2.91 11.22
CA ALA A 49 -13.33 2.52 11.87
C ALA A 49 -13.08 1.03 11.65
N ALA A 50 -11.83 0.68 11.39
CA ALA A 50 -11.47 -0.70 11.07
C ALA A 50 -10.25 -1.14 11.86
N ARG A 51 -10.23 -2.42 12.26
CA ARG A 51 -9.13 -3.08 12.94
C ARG A 51 -8.54 -4.12 12.01
N TRP A 52 -7.25 -4.01 11.75
CA TRP A 52 -6.54 -4.84 10.78
C TRP A 52 -5.18 -5.28 11.31
N ALA A 53 -4.54 -6.18 10.57
CA ALA A 53 -3.15 -6.55 10.74
C ALA A 53 -2.34 -6.20 9.49
N TYR A 54 -1.03 -6.07 9.63
CA TYR A 54 -0.13 -5.93 8.48
C TYR A 54 1.04 -6.88 8.58
N GLU A 55 1.64 -7.18 7.42
CA GLU A 55 2.90 -7.87 7.26
C GLU A 55 3.77 -7.10 6.25
N LEU A 56 4.94 -6.64 6.66
CA LEU A 56 5.98 -6.12 5.79
C LEU A 56 7.10 -7.16 5.68
N ARG A 57 7.47 -7.55 4.46
CA ARG A 57 8.61 -8.43 4.22
C ARG A 57 9.57 -7.79 3.23
N THR A 58 10.86 -7.82 3.57
CA THR A 58 11.96 -7.43 2.67
C THR A 58 12.86 -8.62 2.41
N GLU A 59 13.19 -8.86 1.15
CA GLU A 59 14.12 -9.89 0.70
C GLU A 59 15.23 -9.17 -0.08
N LYS A 60 16.45 -9.14 0.45
CA LYS A 60 17.64 -8.55 -0.18
C LYS A 60 18.55 -9.66 -0.69
N GLN A 61 19.07 -9.50 -1.89
CA GLN A 61 20.08 -10.37 -2.49
C GLN A 61 21.28 -9.50 -2.90
N GLY A 62 22.46 -9.81 -2.36
CA GLY A 62 23.69 -9.12 -2.70
C GLY A 62 24.82 -10.11 -3.01
N ARG A 63 26.01 -9.57 -3.30
CA ARG A 63 27.22 -10.38 -3.57
C ARG A 63 27.62 -11.27 -2.40
N SER A 64 27.40 -10.80 -1.17
CA SER A 64 27.77 -11.52 0.06
C SER A 64 26.70 -12.49 0.55
N GLY A 65 25.57 -12.63 -0.15
CA GLY A 65 24.47 -13.52 0.22
C GLY A 65 23.10 -12.85 0.21
N SER A 66 22.10 -13.55 0.76
CA SER A 66 20.73 -13.06 0.90
C SER A 66 20.42 -12.70 2.35
N ALA A 67 19.55 -11.72 2.54
CA ALA A 67 19.00 -11.35 3.83
C ALA A 67 17.49 -11.19 3.70
N SER A 68 16.74 -11.60 4.73
CA SER A 68 15.30 -11.38 4.78
C SER A 68 14.90 -10.81 6.13
N ASN A 69 13.92 -9.90 6.13
CA ASN A 69 13.34 -9.32 7.32
C ASN A 69 11.81 -9.35 7.17
N ALA A 70 11.12 -9.64 8.26
CA ALA A 70 9.67 -9.62 8.33
C ALA A 70 9.24 -8.86 9.60
N GLN A 71 8.28 -7.95 9.44
CA GLN A 71 7.63 -7.22 10.52
C GLN A 71 6.12 -7.36 10.37
N SER A 72 5.42 -7.43 11.49
CA SER A 72 3.96 -7.48 11.51
C SER A 72 3.42 -6.79 12.74
N GLY A 73 2.15 -6.38 12.66
CA GLY A 73 1.48 -5.71 13.76
C GLY A 73 -0.01 -5.57 13.52
N ARG A 74 -0.74 -5.20 14.57
CA ARG A 74 -2.17 -4.86 14.50
C ARG A 74 -2.34 -3.36 14.65
N PHE A 75 -3.34 -2.80 13.97
CA PHE A 75 -3.63 -1.38 14.03
C PHE A 75 -5.13 -1.12 13.89
N VAL A 76 -5.53 0.09 14.27
CA VAL A 76 -6.88 0.63 14.05
C VAL A 76 -6.73 1.89 13.22
N ALA A 77 -7.66 2.10 12.28
CA ALA A 77 -7.71 3.31 11.47
C ALA A 77 -9.15 3.83 11.40
N GLU A 78 -9.34 5.11 11.69
CA GLU A 78 -10.61 5.82 11.47
C GLU A 78 -10.88 6.05 9.97
N PRO A 79 -12.12 6.29 9.55
CA PRO A 79 -12.44 6.56 8.15
C PRO A 79 -11.57 7.68 7.56
N GLY A 80 -10.89 7.38 6.45
CA GLY A 80 -10.01 8.31 5.76
C GLY A 80 -8.62 8.52 6.39
N GLN A 81 -8.35 7.95 7.57
CA GLN A 81 -7.05 8.06 8.24
C GLN A 81 -5.96 7.29 7.48
N ASP A 82 -4.80 7.93 7.30
CA ASP A 82 -3.56 7.28 6.85
C ASP A 82 -2.70 6.93 8.08
N VAL A 83 -2.32 5.65 8.19
CA VAL A 83 -1.53 5.12 9.30
C VAL A 83 -0.19 4.62 8.77
N VAL A 84 0.90 5.05 9.41
CA VAL A 84 2.23 4.46 9.21
C VAL A 84 2.27 3.12 9.94
N LEU A 85 2.38 2.04 9.18
CA LEU A 85 2.37 0.67 9.69
C LEU A 85 3.75 0.25 10.19
N SER A 86 4.78 0.60 9.42
CA SER A 86 6.16 0.20 9.67
C SER A 86 7.13 1.20 9.06
N ARG A 87 8.34 1.26 9.61
CA ARG A 87 9.46 2.02 9.06
C ARG A 87 10.75 1.24 9.27
N THR A 88 11.37 0.81 8.18
CA THR A 88 12.60 0.01 8.22
C THR A 88 13.63 0.61 7.28
N THR A 89 14.87 0.73 7.77
CA THR A 89 16.01 1.15 6.95
C THR A 89 16.86 -0.07 6.64
N LEU A 90 17.16 -0.28 5.36
CA LEU A 90 18.09 -1.29 4.88
C LEU A 90 19.25 -0.63 4.15
N ASN A 91 20.45 -1.21 4.31
CA ASN A 91 21.57 -0.89 3.45
C ASN A 91 21.41 -1.67 2.13
N LEU A 92 21.24 -0.95 1.04
CA LEU A 92 21.01 -1.45 -0.32
C LEU A 92 21.97 -0.75 -1.29
N GLY A 93 23.13 -1.37 -1.47
CA GLY A 93 24.17 -0.90 -2.39
C GLY A 93 23.83 -1.16 -3.86
N PRO A 94 24.66 -0.68 -4.81
CA PRO A 94 24.35 -0.70 -6.25
C PRO A 94 24.26 -2.10 -6.84
N HIS A 95 24.88 -3.11 -6.22
CA HIS A 95 24.85 -4.50 -6.71
C HIS A 95 23.83 -5.38 -5.97
N ASP A 96 23.03 -4.78 -5.09
CA ASP A 96 22.02 -5.50 -4.34
C ASP A 96 20.66 -5.37 -5.06
N ALA A 97 19.94 -6.47 -5.15
CA ALA A 97 18.52 -6.47 -5.49
C ALA A 97 17.69 -6.60 -4.22
N CYS A 98 16.52 -5.94 -4.17
CA CYS A 98 15.61 -6.08 -3.06
C CYS A 98 14.15 -6.16 -3.52
N ARG A 99 13.41 -7.09 -2.93
CA ARG A 99 11.95 -7.16 -3.05
C ARG A 99 11.34 -6.77 -1.72
N VAL A 100 10.41 -5.83 -1.76
CA VAL A 100 9.61 -5.38 -0.61
C VAL A 100 8.16 -5.74 -0.86
N ARG A 101 7.49 -6.34 0.12
CA ARG A 101 6.07 -6.67 0.06
C ARG A 101 5.38 -6.18 1.33
N LEU A 102 4.28 -5.45 1.17
CA LEU A 102 3.37 -5.07 2.23
C LEU A 102 2.03 -5.78 1.99
N ARG A 103 1.48 -6.39 3.04
CA ARG A 103 0.14 -6.96 3.05
C ARG A 103 -0.63 -6.37 4.22
N VAL A 104 -1.89 -6.05 3.99
CA VAL A 104 -2.84 -5.67 5.04
C VAL A 104 -3.93 -6.73 5.06
N LEU A 105 -4.22 -7.24 6.24
CA LEU A 105 -5.10 -8.38 6.48
C LEU A 105 -6.27 -7.96 7.38
N ASP A 106 -7.43 -8.57 7.17
CA ASP A 106 -8.54 -8.47 8.12
C ASP A 106 -8.27 -9.27 9.40
N GLU A 107 -9.19 -9.23 10.36
CA GLU A 107 -9.07 -9.97 11.63
C GLU A 107 -9.04 -11.50 11.46
N ARG A 108 -9.51 -12.01 10.33
CA ARG A 108 -9.50 -13.43 9.96
C ARG A 108 -8.23 -13.83 9.20
N GLY A 109 -7.33 -12.87 8.92
CA GLY A 109 -6.12 -13.09 8.13
C GLY A 109 -6.33 -13.04 6.62
N THR A 110 -7.50 -12.61 6.15
CA THR A 110 -7.80 -12.46 4.72
C THR A 110 -7.10 -11.22 4.17
N LEU A 111 -6.48 -11.34 2.99
CA LEU A 111 -5.83 -10.21 2.33
C LEU A 111 -6.85 -9.14 1.94
N LEU A 112 -6.70 -7.93 2.48
CA LEU A 112 -7.50 -6.76 2.13
C LEU A 112 -6.82 -5.90 1.09
N ALA A 113 -5.51 -5.71 1.23
CA ALA A 113 -4.72 -4.86 0.34
C ALA A 113 -3.25 -5.29 0.36
N ALA A 114 -2.53 -4.97 -0.71
CA ALA A 114 -1.11 -5.22 -0.80
C ALA A 114 -0.42 -4.16 -1.65
N ASP A 115 0.86 -3.97 -1.40
CA ASP A 115 1.76 -3.27 -2.30
C ASP A 115 3.10 -4.01 -2.35
N SER A 116 3.79 -3.93 -3.48
CA SER A 116 5.07 -4.61 -3.68
C SER A 116 5.97 -3.81 -4.61
N LEU A 117 7.24 -3.73 -4.24
CA LEU A 117 8.26 -3.08 -5.04
C LEU A 117 9.42 -4.04 -5.29
N LEU A 118 9.94 -4.00 -6.52
CA LEU A 118 11.18 -4.66 -6.89
C LEU A 118 12.21 -3.59 -7.21
N LEU A 119 13.31 -3.63 -6.48
CA LEU A 119 14.47 -2.78 -6.67
C LEU A 119 15.56 -3.66 -7.26
N PRO A 120 15.76 -3.63 -8.58
CA PRO A 120 16.83 -4.41 -9.21
C PRO A 120 18.19 -3.85 -8.81
N ALA A 121 19.22 -4.69 -8.90
CA ALA A 121 20.59 -4.21 -8.89
C ALA A 121 20.81 -3.24 -10.07
N ALA A 122 21.67 -2.25 -9.89
CA ALA A 122 22.08 -1.36 -10.97
C ALA A 122 22.84 -2.17 -12.05
N PRO A 123 22.72 -1.76 -13.33
CA PRO A 123 23.45 -2.38 -14.43
C PRO A 123 24.98 -2.22 -14.31
#